data_AF-A0A382ACP9-F1
#
_entry.id   AF-A0A382ACP9-F1
#
_cell.length_a   1.000
_cell.length_b   1.000
_cell.length_c   1.000
_cell.angle_alpha   90.00
_cell.angle_beta   90.00
_cell.angle_gamma   90.00
#
_symmetry.space_group_name_H-M   'P 1'
#
loop_
_entity.id
_entity.type
_entity.pdbx_description
1 polymer ?
#
loop_
_entity_poly.entity_id
_entity_poly.type
_entity_poly.pdbx_seq_one_letter_code
_entity_poly.pdbx_strand_id
1 'polypeptide(L)'
;MVKRIIGIFIPVFICANLLAQNNANIYRVAYLKPKSGGMSQLLAGIKEHNKKHHNKGIMRVRTYRVVSGEKSGWLVRTYGPMTWSQVDEFVANSESKSHAD
;
A
#
# COMPACT_ATOMS: atom_id res chain seq x y z
N MET A 1 47.98 -11.31 11.07
CA MET A 1 47.11 -11.54 9.89
C MET A 1 45.63 -11.62 10.26
N VAL A 2 45.25 -12.37 11.30
CA VAL A 2 43.86 -12.49 11.78
C VAL A 2 43.13 -11.15 11.98
N LYS A 3 43.75 -10.15 12.62
CA LYS A 3 43.14 -8.82 12.82
C LYS A 3 42.78 -8.09 11.52
N ARG A 4 43.59 -8.26 10.47
CA ARG A 4 43.33 -7.67 9.14
C ARG A 4 42.18 -8.39 8.43
N ILE A 5 42.08 -9.71 8.57
CA ILE A 5 40.98 -10.50 8.00
C ILE A 5 39.67 -10.13 8.67
N ILE A 6 39.63 -10.06 10.00
CA ILE A 6 38.43 -9.64 10.76
C ILE A 6 38.00 -8.23 10.35
N GLY A 7 38.95 -7.31 10.21
CA GLY A 7 38.67 -5.93 9.79
C GLY A 7 38.06 -5.79 8.39
N ILE A 8 38.30 -6.74 7.49
CA ILE A 8 37.69 -6.77 6.14
C ILE A 8 36.36 -7.55 6.16
N PHE A 9 36.31 -8.64 6.92
CA PHE A 9 35.15 -9.53 6.95
C PHE A 9 33.93 -8.87 7.59
N ILE A 10 34.11 -8.09 8.66
CA ILE A 10 32.99 -7.42 9.35
C ILE A 10 32.26 -6.43 8.42
N PRO A 11 32.93 -5.46 7.75
CA PRO A 11 32.26 -4.56 6.80
C PRO A 11 31.56 -5.30 5.66
N VAL A 12 32.21 -6.31 5.08
CA VAL A 12 31.63 -7.09 3.97
C VAL A 12 30.38 -7.84 4.44
N PHE A 13 30.43 -8.46 5.61
CA PHE A 13 29.28 -9.16 6.19
C PHE A 13 28.13 -8.20 6.49
N ILE A 14 28.40 -7.01 7.03
CA ILE A 14 27.38 -5.98 7.26
C ILE A 14 26.76 -5.52 5.93
N CYS A 15 27.56 -5.18 4.93
CA CYS A 15 27.08 -4.75 3.62
C CYS A 15 26.24 -5.83 2.91
N ALA A 16 26.67 -7.10 2.98
CA ALA A 16 25.92 -8.21 2.39
C ALA A 16 24.53 -8.36 3.02
N ASN A 17 24.42 -8.24 4.35
CA ASN A 17 23.14 -8.33 5.05
C ASN A 17 22.23 -7.11 4.79
N LEU A 18 22.78 -5.92 4.57
CA LEU A 18 22.01 -4.74 4.18
C LEU A 18 21.39 -4.88 2.78
N LEU A 19 22.13 -5.48 1.84
CA LEU A 19 21.65 -5.70 0.47
C LEU A 19 20.73 -6.92 0.34
N ALA A 20 20.83 -7.89 1.26
CA ALA A 20 20.00 -9.10 1.26
C ALA A 20 18.64 -8.93 1.96
N GLN A 21 18.28 -7.71 2.38
CA GLN A 21 16.98 -7.47 3.01
C GLN A 21 15.85 -7.74 2.00
N ASN A 22 14.92 -8.61 2.39
CA ASN A 22 13.72 -8.85 1.62
C ASN A 22 12.92 -7.54 1.57
N ASN A 23 12.57 -7.06 0.37
CA ASN A 23 11.76 -5.85 0.25
C ASN A 23 10.43 -6.07 1.00
N ALA A 24 10.12 -5.19 1.96
CA ALA A 24 8.88 -5.30 2.73
C ALA A 24 7.68 -5.23 1.79
N ASN A 25 6.73 -6.18 1.92
CA ASN A 25 5.47 -6.16 1.20
C ASN A 25 4.47 -5.29 1.97
N ILE A 26 4.47 -4.00 1.67
CA ILE A 26 3.64 -3.03 2.38
C ILE A 26 2.26 -2.98 1.74
N TYR A 27 1.24 -2.98 2.59
CA TYR A 27 -0.14 -2.81 2.16
C TYR A 27 -0.75 -1.60 2.86
N ARG A 28 -1.41 -0.75 2.07
CA ARG A 28 -2.28 0.29 2.62
C ARG A 28 -3.69 -0.28 2.74
N VAL A 29 -4.30 -0.10 3.91
CA VAL A 29 -5.67 -0.55 4.20
C VAL A 29 -6.50 0.63 4.65
N ALA A 30 -7.64 0.85 4.00
CA ALA A 30 -8.58 1.89 4.36
C ALA A 30 -9.98 1.33 4.56
N TYR A 31 -10.65 1.70 5.64
CA TYR A 31 -12.03 1.34 5.90
C TYR A 31 -12.95 2.51 5.57
N LEU A 32 -14.03 2.24 4.84
CA LEU A 32 -15.04 3.22 4.47
C LEU A 32 -16.37 2.83 5.09
N LYS A 33 -16.84 3.68 6.02
CA LYS A 33 -18.19 3.57 6.57
C LYS A 33 -19.17 4.23 5.60
N PRO A 34 -20.11 3.47 4.98
CA PRO A 34 -21.17 4.09 4.20
C PRO A 34 -22.08 4.92 5.11
N LYS A 35 -22.58 6.05 4.62
CA LYS A 35 -23.72 6.73 5.25
C LYS A 35 -24.94 5.81 5.20
N SER A 36 -25.89 5.98 6.13
CA SER A 36 -27.14 5.21 6.13
C SER A 36 -27.84 5.30 4.77
N GLY A 37 -28.20 4.16 4.18
CA GLY A 37 -28.77 4.06 2.82
C GLY A 37 -27.79 4.37 1.65
N GLY A 38 -26.60 4.90 1.92
CA GLY A 38 -25.68 5.44 0.91
C GLY A 38 -24.73 4.42 0.26
N MET A 39 -24.87 3.13 0.54
CA MET A 39 -23.94 2.09 0.06
C MET A 39 -23.86 2.02 -1.47
N SER A 40 -25.01 2.04 -2.16
CA SER A 40 -25.05 1.95 -3.62
C SER A 40 -24.39 3.17 -4.28
N GLN A 41 -24.63 4.37 -3.75
CA GLN A 41 -23.98 5.59 -4.23
C GLN A 41 -22.47 5.56 -3.99
N LEU A 42 -22.02 5.10 -2.82
CA LEU A 42 -20.61 4.94 -2.52
C LEU A 42 -19.93 3.95 -3.48
N LEU A 43 -20.55 2.80 -3.75
CA LEU A 43 -20.01 1.81 -4.68
C LEU A 43 -19.95 2.34 -6.12
N ALA A 44 -20.94 3.11 -6.55
CA ALA A 44 -20.94 3.76 -7.86
C ALA A 44 -19.78 4.76 -7.99
N GLY A 45 -19.62 5.65 -6.99
CA GLY A 45 -18.51 6.62 -6.98
C GLY A 45 -17.14 5.95 -6.91
N ILE A 46 -16.99 4.87 -6.12
CA ILE A 46 -15.75 4.07 -6.08
C ILE A 46 -15.46 3.46 -7.46
N LYS A 47 -16.46 2.90 -8.14
CA LYS A 47 -16.27 2.29 -9.45
C LYS A 47 -15.79 3.31 -10.48
N GLU A 48 -16.39 4.50 -10.49
CA GLU A 48 -16.00 5.58 -11.39
C GLU A 48 -14.59 6.11 -11.07
N HIS A 49 -14.32 6.45 -9.82
CA HIS A 49 -12.99 6.91 -9.38
C HIS A 49 -11.90 5.87 -9.67
N ASN A 50 -12.16 4.58 -9.41
CA ASN A 50 -11.20 3.53 -9.69
C ASN A 50 -10.88 3.39 -11.18
N LYS A 51 -11.85 3.61 -12.07
CA LYS A 51 -11.63 3.55 -13.52
C LYS A 51 -10.62 4.60 -13.97
N LYS A 52 -10.67 5.80 -13.38
CA LYS A 52 -9.79 6.93 -13.70
C LYS A 52 -8.41 6.80 -13.04
N HIS A 53 -8.35 6.44 -11.75
CA HIS A 53 -7.10 6.55 -10.98
C HIS A 53 -6.50 5.24 -10.46
N HIS A 54 -7.27 4.14 -10.45
CA HIS A 54 -6.84 2.89 -9.79
C HIS A 54 -6.92 1.66 -10.72
N ASN A 55 -6.65 1.85 -12.00
CA ASN A 55 -6.79 0.80 -13.02
C ASN A 55 -5.54 -0.08 -13.21
N LYS A 56 -4.35 0.37 -12.78
CA LYS A 56 -3.08 -0.36 -12.95
C LYS A 56 -2.02 0.02 -11.92
N GLY A 57 -0.93 -0.74 -11.91
CA GLY A 57 0.28 -0.44 -11.13
C GLY A 57 0.05 -0.39 -9.62
N ILE A 58 0.86 0.41 -8.93
CA ILE A 58 0.83 0.59 -7.48
C ILE A 58 -0.49 1.21 -6.99
N MET A 59 -1.20 1.93 -7.88
CA MET A 59 -2.49 2.53 -7.56
C MET A 59 -3.64 1.53 -7.61
N ARG A 60 -3.45 0.30 -8.11
CA ARG A 60 -4.53 -0.68 -8.20
C ARG A 60 -5.09 -1.01 -6.81
N VAL A 61 -6.42 -1.01 -6.70
CA VAL A 61 -7.13 -1.21 -5.44
C VAL A 61 -8.10 -2.38 -5.52
N ARG A 62 -8.22 -3.12 -4.41
CA ARG A 62 -9.28 -4.12 -4.21
C ARG A 62 -10.20 -3.66 -3.10
N THR A 63 -11.51 -3.72 -3.36
CA THR A 63 -12.56 -3.33 -2.40
C THR A 63 -13.35 -4.56 -1.99
N TYR A 64 -13.47 -4.78 -0.69
CA TYR A 64 -14.27 -5.86 -0.10
C TYR A 64 -15.29 -5.30 0.88
N ARG A 65 -16.32 -6.08 1.20
CA ARG A 65 -17.23 -5.78 2.30
C ARG A 65 -16.81 -6.57 3.54
N VAL A 66 -16.79 -5.90 4.68
CA VAL A 66 -16.59 -6.56 5.98
C VAL A 66 -17.90 -7.23 6.37
N VAL A 67 -17.88 -8.55 6.57
CA VAL A 67 -19.08 -9.36 6.82
C VAL A 67 -19.38 -9.58 8.31
N SER A 68 -18.39 -9.42 9.18
CA SER A 68 -18.52 -9.66 10.62
C SER A 68 -17.60 -8.74 11.45
N GLY A 69 -17.90 -8.60 12.75
CA GLY A 69 -17.17 -7.75 13.69
C GLY A 69 -17.64 -6.29 13.71
N GLU A 70 -16.94 -5.44 14.46
CA GLU A 70 -17.32 -4.03 14.72
C GLU A 70 -17.47 -3.16 13.47
N LYS A 71 -16.77 -3.52 12.39
CA LYS A 71 -16.84 -2.83 11.09
C LYS A 71 -17.76 -3.54 10.09
N SER A 72 -18.61 -4.48 10.53
CA SER A 72 -19.53 -5.17 9.64
C SER A 72 -20.39 -4.18 8.85
N GLY A 73 -20.57 -4.46 7.56
CA GLY A 73 -21.26 -3.58 6.62
C GLY A 73 -20.39 -2.45 6.02
N TRP A 74 -19.19 -2.21 6.55
CA TRP A 74 -18.25 -1.25 5.96
C TRP A 74 -17.55 -1.87 4.74
N LEU A 75 -16.92 -1.01 3.93
CA LEU A 75 -16.00 -1.44 2.89
C LEU A 75 -14.56 -1.40 3.41
N VAL A 76 -13.72 -2.33 2.96
CA VAL A 76 -12.27 -2.29 3.17
C VAL A 76 -11.59 -2.23 1.81
N ARG A 77 -10.67 -1.28 1.65
CA ARG A 77 -9.87 -1.07 0.45
C ARG A 77 -8.43 -1.44 0.75
N THR A 78 -7.83 -2.22 -0.14
CA THR A 78 -6.44 -2.68 -0.01
C THR A 78 -5.63 -2.30 -1.24
N TYR A 79 -4.42 -1.78 -1.01
CA TYR A 79 -3.45 -1.39 -2.04
C TYR A 79 -2.14 -2.12 -1.77
N GLY A 80 -1.46 -2.53 -2.83
CA GLY A 80 -0.20 -3.26 -2.76
C GLY A 80 -0.26 -4.73 -3.22
N PRO A 81 0.83 -5.49 -3.02
CA PRO A 81 2.03 -5.14 -2.25
C PRO A 81 2.85 -3.99 -2.87
N MET A 82 3.52 -3.20 -2.04
CA MET A 82 4.42 -2.10 -2.43
C MET A 82 5.73 -2.14 -1.64
N THR A 83 6.82 -1.64 -2.23
CA THR A 83 8.04 -1.24 -1.50
C THR A 83 7.82 0.09 -0.77
N TRP A 84 8.72 0.48 0.14
CA TRP A 84 8.66 1.80 0.78
C TRP A 84 8.73 2.96 -0.23
N SER A 85 9.60 2.89 -1.23
CA SER A 85 9.67 3.92 -2.27
C SER A 85 8.38 4.03 -3.09
N GLN A 86 7.69 2.92 -3.31
CA GLN A 86 6.38 2.92 -3.98
C GLN A 86 5.27 3.47 -3.09
N VAL A 87 5.41 3.39 -1.75
CA VAL A 87 4.50 4.09 -0.83
C VAL A 87 4.65 5.60 -1.00
N ASP A 88 5.87 6.11 -1.12
CA ASP A 88 6.11 7.54 -1.34
C ASP A 88 5.47 8.01 -2.66
N GLU A 89 5.66 7.25 -3.74
CA GLU A 89 5.02 7.51 -5.04
C GLU A 89 3.48 7.46 -4.94
N PHE A 90 2.94 6.46 -4.23
CA PHE A 90 1.50 6.32 -4.00
C PHE A 90 0.93 7.54 -3.26
N VAL A 91 1.61 8.01 -2.23
CA VAL A 91 1.18 9.17 -1.42
C VAL A 91 1.20 10.43 -2.27
N ALA A 92 2.31 10.68 -2.98
CA ALA A 92 2.42 11.83 -3.87
C ALA A 92 1.32 11.85 -4.95
N ASN A 93 0.98 10.68 -5.52
CA ASN A 93 -0.10 10.58 -6.48
C ASN A 93 -1.48 10.82 -5.82
N SER A 94 -1.76 10.16 -4.70
CA SER A 94 -3.06 10.23 -4.00
C SER A 94 -3.39 11.64 -3.49
N GLU A 95 -2.37 12.43 -3.17
CA GLU A 95 -2.50 13.81 -2.68
C GLU A 95 -2.41 14.85 -3.80
N SER A 96 -2.16 14.42 -5.04
CA SER A 96 -2.11 15.32 -6.18
C SER A 96 -3.50 15.88 -6.52
N LYS A 97 -3.54 17.14 -7.00
CA LYS A 97 -4.79 17.79 -7.41
C LYS A 97 -5.54 16.97 -8.48
N SER A 98 -4.80 16.36 -9.41
CA SER A 98 -5.36 15.52 -10.46
C SER A 98 -5.98 14.22 -9.96
N HIS A 99 -5.75 13.82 -8.70
CA HIS A 99 -6.39 12.67 -8.06
C HIS A 99 -7.66 13.05 -7.28
N ALA A 100 -7.83 14.34 -6.98
CA ALA A 100 -9.01 14.88 -6.31
C ALA A 100 -10.16 15.21 -7.30
N ASP A 101 -9.80 15.55 -8.54
CA ASP A 101 -10.71 15.81 -9.67
C ASP A 101 -11.13 14.52 -10.40
#